data_AF-A0A7S4M1V3-F1
#
_entry.id   AF-A0A7S4M1V3-F1
#
_cell.length_a   1.000
_cell.length_b   1.000
_cell.length_c   1.000
_cell.angle_alpha   90.00
_cell.angle_beta   90.00
_cell.angle_gamma   90.00
#
_symmetry.space_group_name_H-M   'P 1'
#
loop_
_entity.id
_entity.type
_entity.pdbx_description
1 polymer ?
#
loop_
_entity_poly.entity_id
_entity_poly.type
_entity_poly.pdbx_seq_one_letter_code
_entity_poly.pdbx_strand_id
1 'polypeptide(L)'
;AHAADAPATGTPPVEPLTKKRKVTLGGLLGSRVKKESAAEVEKTPELDELEQYLADPEEPELDVKVLAWWAAKESKWPNLAKMVKQYFACPASSAGVERVFSAAGKMHDDLRKSAQDDTLEHSIIAAFNCE
;
A
#
# COMPACT_ATOMS: atom_id res chain seq x y z
N ALA A 1 45.62 -41.63 -4.98
CA ALA A 1 46.39 -40.38 -5.15
C ALA A 1 45.61 -39.53 -6.13
N HIS A 2 44.75 -38.59 -5.74
CA HIS A 2 44.91 -37.44 -4.84
C HIS A 2 45.91 -36.39 -5.37
N ALA A 3 45.36 -35.32 -5.96
CA ALA A 3 45.81 -33.92 -6.01
C ALA A 3 44.98 -33.24 -7.11
N ALA A 4 43.80 -32.67 -6.83
CA ALA A 4 43.56 -31.34 -6.25
C ALA A 4 44.16 -30.22 -7.12
N ASP A 5 43.36 -29.76 -8.08
CA ASP A 5 43.57 -28.52 -8.83
C ASP A 5 43.08 -27.35 -7.95
N ALA A 6 43.95 -26.38 -7.70
CA ALA A 6 43.67 -25.20 -6.88
C ALA A 6 43.96 -23.94 -7.70
N PRO A 7 42.98 -23.06 -7.95
CA PRO A 7 43.29 -21.74 -8.48
C PRO A 7 43.67 -20.78 -7.34
N ALA A 8 44.80 -20.10 -7.54
CA ALA A 8 45.40 -19.14 -6.65
C ALA A 8 44.45 -17.97 -6.31
N THR A 9 44.21 -17.75 -5.02
CA THR A 9 43.57 -16.54 -4.49
C THR A 9 44.57 -15.39 -4.49
N GLY A 10 44.50 -14.52 -5.49
CA GLY A 10 45.21 -13.23 -5.51
C GLY A 10 44.25 -12.07 -5.29
N THR A 11 43.95 -11.73 -4.04
CA THR A 11 43.26 -10.47 -3.70
C THR A 11 44.26 -9.31 -3.76
N PRO A 12 43.98 -8.20 -4.47
CA PRO A 12 44.84 -7.02 -4.42
C PRO A 12 44.80 -6.38 -3.03
N PRO A 13 45.86 -5.68 -2.59
CA PRO A 13 45.89 -5.06 -1.27
C PRO A 13 44.84 -3.94 -1.20
N VAL A 14 43.89 -4.05 -0.28
CA VAL A 14 42.91 -2.99 -0.01
C VAL A 14 43.60 -1.97 0.90
N GLU A 15 43.96 -0.81 0.35
CA GLU A 15 44.43 0.33 1.15
C GLU A 15 43.34 0.77 2.14
N PRO A 16 43.67 1.06 3.40
CA PRO A 16 42.68 1.50 4.37
C PRO A 16 42.22 2.93 4.06
N LEU A 17 40.93 3.10 3.75
CA LEU A 17 40.26 4.40 3.59
C LEU A 17 40.20 5.14 4.95
N THR A 18 41.28 5.82 5.31
CA THR A 18 41.45 6.48 6.63
C THR A 18 41.00 7.94 6.67
N LYS A 19 40.18 8.43 5.74
CA LYS A 19 39.68 9.81 5.79
C LYS A 19 38.23 9.88 6.27
N LYS A 20 38.07 10.03 7.58
CA LYS A 20 36.79 10.44 8.19
C LYS A 20 36.51 11.90 7.80
N ARG A 21 35.68 12.11 6.77
CA ARG A 21 35.14 13.45 6.47
C ARG A 21 34.11 13.79 7.55
N LYS A 22 34.43 14.77 8.39
CA LYS A 22 33.52 15.24 9.45
C LYS A 22 32.44 16.10 8.79
N VAL A 23 31.30 15.49 8.48
CA VAL A 23 30.10 16.20 8.04
C VAL A 23 29.41 16.73 9.29
N THR A 24 29.26 18.04 9.37
CA THR A 24 28.50 18.69 10.45
C THR A 24 27.09 18.96 9.98
N LEU A 25 26.13 18.78 10.89
CA LEU A 25 24.71 18.99 10.62
C LEU A 25 24.44 20.39 10.03
N GLY A 26 25.16 21.41 10.49
CA GLY A 26 25.05 22.78 9.94
C GLY A 26 25.41 22.93 8.46
N GLY A 27 26.22 22.03 7.88
CA GLY A 27 26.54 22.03 6.45
C GLY A 27 25.51 21.29 5.58
N LEU A 28 24.70 20.42 6.18
CA LEU A 28 23.63 19.69 5.48
C LEU A 28 22.30 20.46 5.49
N LEU A 29 22.05 21.29 6.52
CA LEU A 29 20.72 21.87 6.74
C LEU A 29 20.55 23.31 6.24
N GLY A 30 21.56 23.88 5.59
CA GLY A 30 21.48 25.22 5.01
C GLY A 30 21.44 26.32 6.08
N SER A 31 22.11 27.44 5.80
CA SER A 31 22.19 28.55 6.73
C SER A 31 20.80 29.16 7.00
N ARG A 32 20.50 29.32 8.28
CA ARG A 32 19.32 29.97 8.86
C ARG A 32 18.89 31.22 8.08
N VAL A 33 17.69 31.18 7.51
CA VAL A 33 17.03 32.33 6.88
C VAL A 33 16.73 33.40 7.94
N LYS A 34 17.01 34.65 7.55
CA LYS A 34 16.91 35.86 8.35
C LYS A 34 15.42 36.20 8.56
N LYS A 35 15.03 36.34 9.82
CA LYS A 35 13.68 36.70 10.28
C LYS A 35 13.43 38.19 10.01
N GLU A 36 12.54 38.49 9.08
CA GLU A 36 11.96 39.83 8.89
C GLU A 36 10.52 39.82 9.41
N SER A 37 10.20 40.81 10.23
CA SER A 37 8.95 41.02 10.94
C SER A 37 7.93 41.76 10.08
N ALA A 38 6.72 41.21 9.89
CA ALA A 38 5.47 41.97 9.72
C ALA A 38 4.25 41.02 9.68
N ALA A 39 3.19 41.45 10.38
CA ALA A 39 1.81 40.94 10.40
C ALA A 39 1.54 39.56 11.04
N GLU A 40 0.89 39.59 12.21
CA GLU A 40 0.10 38.46 12.71
C GLU A 40 -1.04 38.18 11.72
N VAL A 41 -0.80 37.23 10.83
CA VAL A 41 -1.84 36.37 10.30
C VAL A 41 -1.82 35.16 11.23
N GLU A 42 -2.91 34.95 11.97
CA GLU A 42 -3.24 33.68 12.64
C GLU A 42 -3.15 32.57 11.58
N LYS A 43 -1.96 32.01 11.42
CA LYS A 43 -1.74 30.86 10.54
C LYS A 43 -2.25 29.67 11.34
N THR A 44 -3.52 29.33 11.15
CA THR A 44 -4.01 28.03 11.57
C THR A 44 -3.01 26.98 11.07
N PRO A 45 -2.56 26.05 11.92
CA PRO A 45 -1.72 24.97 11.44
C PRO A 45 -2.47 24.32 10.28
N GLU A 46 -1.80 24.18 9.13
CA GLU A 46 -2.32 23.36 8.04
C GLU A 46 -2.37 21.93 8.60
N LEU A 47 -3.52 21.57 9.19
CA LEU A 47 -3.79 20.26 9.75
C LEU A 47 -3.65 19.22 8.65
N ASP A 48 -3.15 18.03 8.98
CA ASP A 48 -3.14 16.94 8.00
C ASP A 48 -4.57 16.45 7.70
N GLU A 49 -4.73 15.64 6.64
CA GLU A 49 -6.07 15.16 6.23
C GLU A 49 -6.81 14.41 7.34
N LEU A 50 -6.09 13.67 8.19
CA LEU A 50 -6.68 12.90 9.28
C LEU A 50 -7.13 13.83 10.41
N GLU A 51 -6.28 14.80 10.79
CA GLU A 51 -6.61 15.83 11.77
C GLU A 51 -7.82 16.66 11.32
N GLN A 52 -7.89 17.01 10.04
CA GLN A 52 -9.04 17.70 9.45
C GLN A 52 -10.32 16.84 9.51
N TYR A 53 -10.23 15.54 9.24
CA TYR A 53 -11.37 14.63 9.34
C TYR A 53 -11.86 14.49 10.79
N LEU A 54 -10.94 14.37 11.75
CA LEU A 54 -11.27 14.23 13.17
C LEU A 54 -11.83 15.52 13.78
N ALA A 55 -11.50 16.68 13.20
CA ALA A 55 -12.05 17.98 13.60
C ALA A 55 -13.39 18.29 12.93
N ASP A 56 -13.74 17.60 11.84
CA ASP A 56 -15.01 17.79 11.14
C ASP A 56 -16.17 17.29 12.01
N PRO A 57 -17.36 17.92 11.93
CA PRO A 57 -18.54 17.44 12.68
C PRO A 57 -18.89 15.99 12.35
N GLU A 58 -19.38 15.26 13.35
CA GLU A 58 -19.89 13.90 13.16
C GLU A 58 -21.05 13.88 12.16
N GLU A 59 -21.09 12.83 11.34
CA GLU A 59 -22.19 12.65 10.40
C GLU A 59 -23.47 12.29 11.15
N PRO A 60 -24.57 13.05 11.00
CA PRO A 60 -25.82 12.79 11.72
C PRO A 60 -26.52 11.49 11.30
N GLU A 61 -26.24 10.98 10.10
CA GLU A 61 -26.83 9.76 9.56
C GLU A 61 -25.90 8.56 9.78
N LEU A 62 -26.39 7.54 10.49
CA LEU A 62 -25.65 6.30 10.76
C LEU A 62 -25.81 5.24 9.66
N ASP A 63 -26.85 5.35 8.82
CA ASP A 63 -27.14 4.41 7.73
C ASP A 63 -26.62 4.90 6.37
N VAL A 64 -25.42 5.46 6.37
CA VAL A 64 -24.75 5.90 5.14
C VAL A 64 -24.01 4.75 4.48
N LYS A 65 -24.10 4.71 3.14
CA LYS A 65 -23.21 3.88 2.32
C LYS A 65 -21.78 4.40 2.44
N VAL A 66 -21.02 3.86 3.38
CA VAL A 66 -19.66 4.32 3.77
C VAL A 66 -18.77 4.61 2.56
N LEU A 67 -18.67 3.68 1.60
CA LEU A 67 -17.82 3.88 0.42
C LEU A 67 -18.29 5.02 -0.48
N ALA A 68 -19.60 5.22 -0.64
CA ALA A 68 -20.16 6.32 -1.41
C ALA A 68 -19.93 7.66 -0.71
N TRP A 69 -20.02 7.68 0.62
CA TRP A 69 -19.72 8.85 1.44
C TRP A 69 -18.26 9.28 1.29
N TRP A 70 -17.32 8.34 1.37
CA TRP A 70 -15.90 8.62 1.16
C TRP A 70 -15.57 9.02 -0.28
N ALA A 71 -16.26 8.47 -1.27
CA ALA A 71 -16.12 8.89 -2.66
C ALA A 71 -16.57 10.36 -2.87
N ALA A 72 -17.66 10.78 -2.23
CA ALA A 72 -18.13 12.16 -2.29
C ALA A 72 -17.16 13.15 -1.62
N LYS A 73 -16.33 12.69 -0.65
CA LYS A 73 -15.36 13.52 0.08
C LYS A 73 -13.91 13.33 -0.38
N GLU A 74 -13.69 12.58 -1.46
CA GLU A 74 -12.36 12.33 -2.01
C GLU A 74 -11.63 13.62 -2.44
N SER A 75 -12.37 14.66 -2.84
CA SER A 75 -11.78 15.97 -3.13
C SER A 75 -11.26 16.69 -1.88
N LYS A 76 -11.84 16.41 -0.71
CA LYS A 76 -11.45 17.01 0.58
C LYS A 76 -10.29 16.25 1.22
N TRP A 77 -10.32 14.92 1.16
CA TRP A 77 -9.31 14.04 1.75
C TRP A 77 -8.89 12.93 0.78
N PRO A 78 -8.08 13.26 -0.25
CA PRO A 78 -7.75 12.32 -1.31
C PRO A 78 -6.92 11.12 -0.84
N ASN A 79 -5.96 11.33 0.07
CA ASN A 79 -5.12 10.26 0.58
C ASN A 79 -5.90 9.38 1.58
N LEU A 80 -6.68 10.01 2.45
CA LEU A 80 -7.52 9.29 3.41
C LEU A 80 -8.59 8.45 2.71
N ALA A 81 -9.28 9.00 1.71
CA ALA A 81 -10.27 8.26 0.92
C ALA A 81 -9.64 7.05 0.21
N LYS A 82 -8.41 7.19 -0.30
CA LYS A 82 -7.66 6.07 -0.89
C LYS A 82 -7.35 4.98 0.14
N MET A 83 -6.91 5.34 1.34
CA MET A 83 -6.66 4.39 2.42
C MET A 83 -7.95 3.65 2.81
N VAL A 84 -9.04 4.37 3.00
CA VAL A 84 -10.35 3.79 3.34
C VAL A 84 -10.77 2.77 2.29
N LYS A 85 -10.67 3.10 1.00
CA LYS A 85 -10.99 2.14 -0.08
C LYS A 85 -10.20 0.83 0.05
N GLN A 86 -8.93 0.90 0.45
CA GLN A 86 -8.10 -0.30 0.69
C GLN A 86 -8.54 -1.09 1.92
N TYR A 87 -8.84 -0.43 3.03
CA TYR A 87 -9.29 -1.10 4.26
C TYR A 87 -10.63 -1.80 4.06
N PHE A 88 -11.57 -1.15 3.38
CA PHE A 88 -12.92 -1.70 3.12
C PHE A 88 -12.98 -2.68 1.95
N ALA A 89 -11.93 -2.77 1.12
CA ALA A 89 -11.84 -3.80 0.08
C ALA A 89 -11.60 -5.20 0.66
N CYS A 90 -11.09 -5.28 1.90
CA CYS A 90 -10.89 -6.56 2.58
C CYS A 90 -12.23 -7.08 3.11
N PRO A 91 -12.69 -8.29 2.71
CA PRO A 91 -13.89 -8.87 3.28
C PRO A 91 -13.67 -9.24 4.76
N ALA A 92 -14.71 -9.10 5.57
CA ALA A 92 -14.66 -9.47 6.99
C ALA A 92 -14.53 -10.99 7.23
N SER A 93 -14.80 -11.82 6.21
CA SER A 93 -14.73 -13.28 6.32
C SER A 93 -14.36 -13.96 5.00
N SER A 94 -13.94 -15.23 5.09
CA SER A 94 -13.68 -16.12 3.96
C SER A 94 -14.95 -16.61 3.25
N ALA A 95 -16.16 -16.29 3.75
CA ALA A 95 -17.41 -16.80 3.17
C ALA A 95 -17.58 -16.44 1.68
N GLY A 96 -17.04 -15.30 1.25
CA GLY A 96 -17.04 -14.91 -0.17
C GLY A 96 -16.26 -15.90 -1.03
N VAL A 97 -15.02 -16.23 -0.64
CA VAL A 97 -14.18 -17.16 -1.39
C VAL A 97 -14.69 -18.60 -1.28
N GLU A 98 -15.24 -18.99 -0.13
CA GLU A 98 -15.88 -20.30 0.06
C GLU A 98 -17.09 -20.51 -0.85
N ARG A 99 -17.89 -19.45 -1.11
CA ARG A 99 -18.98 -19.51 -2.11
C ARG A 99 -18.44 -19.71 -3.51
N VAL A 100 -17.35 -19.03 -3.88
CA VAL A 100 -16.69 -19.21 -5.17
C VAL A 100 -16.19 -20.66 -5.33
N PHE A 101 -15.50 -21.21 -4.32
CA PHE A 101 -15.04 -22.60 -4.35
C PHE A 101 -16.18 -23.61 -4.36
N SER A 102 -17.25 -23.35 -3.62
CA SER A 102 -18.45 -24.20 -3.64
C SER A 102 -19.13 -24.21 -5.01
N ALA A 103 -19.21 -23.05 -5.68
CA ALA A 103 -19.74 -22.94 -7.02
C ALA A 103 -18.83 -23.63 -8.04
N ALA A 104 -17.52 -23.43 -7.94
CA ALA A 104 -16.52 -24.10 -8.77
C ALA A 104 -16.63 -25.63 -8.67
N GLY A 105 -16.77 -26.17 -7.45
CA GLY A 105 -16.99 -27.59 -7.22
C GLY A 105 -18.26 -28.11 -7.90
N LYS A 106 -19.34 -27.33 -7.93
CA LYS A 106 -20.57 -27.68 -8.66
C LYS A 106 -20.42 -27.58 -10.19
N MET A 107 -19.69 -26.58 -10.68
CA MET A 107 -19.45 -26.39 -12.11
C MET A 107 -18.62 -27.53 -12.71
N HIS A 108 -17.75 -28.12 -11.88
CA HIS A 108 -16.83 -29.20 -12.20
C HIS A 108 -17.15 -30.48 -11.39
N ASP A 109 -18.42 -30.88 -11.44
CA ASP A 109 -18.89 -32.14 -10.85
C ASP A 109 -18.28 -33.37 -11.57
N ASP A 110 -18.48 -34.57 -11.02
CA ASP A 110 -17.81 -35.83 -11.42
C ASP A 110 -17.80 -36.14 -12.92
N LEU A 111 -18.76 -35.61 -13.69
CA LEU A 111 -18.90 -35.78 -15.14
C LEU A 111 -17.95 -34.89 -15.97
N ARG A 112 -17.25 -33.94 -15.35
CA ARG A 112 -16.38 -32.95 -16.01
C ARG A 112 -14.92 -33.00 -15.56
N LYS A 113 -14.53 -34.03 -14.79
CA LYS A 113 -13.16 -34.25 -14.26
C LYS A 113 -12.02 -34.27 -15.30
N SER A 114 -12.34 -34.26 -16.59
CA SER A 114 -11.36 -34.20 -17.68
C SER A 114 -11.04 -32.79 -18.18
N ALA A 115 -11.70 -31.74 -17.66
CA ALA A 115 -11.38 -30.37 -18.02
C ALA A 115 -9.98 -29.99 -17.49
N GLN A 116 -9.28 -29.16 -18.26
CA GLN A 116 -7.95 -28.67 -17.87
C GLN A 116 -8.09 -27.53 -16.85
N ASP A 117 -7.08 -27.37 -15.99
CA ASP A 117 -7.05 -26.33 -14.94
C ASP A 117 -7.28 -24.93 -15.51
N ASP A 118 -6.69 -24.61 -16.67
CA ASP A 118 -6.91 -23.35 -17.38
C ASP A 118 -8.39 -23.13 -17.71
N THR A 119 -9.10 -24.17 -18.13
CA THR A 119 -10.53 -24.06 -18.49
C THR A 119 -11.38 -23.79 -17.25
N LEU A 120 -11.01 -24.35 -16.10
CA LEU A 120 -11.67 -24.12 -14.83
C LEU A 120 -11.50 -22.67 -14.37
N GLU A 121 -10.28 -22.14 -14.39
CA GLU A 121 -10.01 -20.74 -14.04
C GLU A 121 -10.83 -19.77 -14.90
N HIS A 122 -10.79 -19.92 -16.22
CA HIS A 122 -11.55 -19.06 -17.14
C HIS A 122 -13.05 -19.15 -16.90
N SER A 123 -13.56 -20.36 -16.59
CA SER A 123 -14.99 -20.55 -16.33
C SER A 123 -15.46 -19.87 -15.05
N ILE A 124 -14.64 -19.90 -13.98
CA ILE A 124 -14.94 -19.22 -12.72
C ILE A 124 -14.88 -17.71 -12.92
N ILE A 125 -13.83 -17.20 -13.56
CA ILE A 125 -13.69 -15.76 -13.84
C ILE A 125 -14.89 -15.25 -14.66
N ALA A 126 -15.30 -15.97 -15.70
CA ALA A 126 -16.47 -15.60 -16.50
C ALA A 126 -17.77 -15.65 -15.67
N ALA A 127 -17.96 -16.70 -14.87
CA ALA A 127 -19.18 -16.86 -14.08
C ALA A 127 -19.39 -15.76 -13.02
N PHE A 128 -18.32 -15.22 -12.46
CA PHE A 128 -18.40 -14.22 -11.39
C PHE A 128 -18.20 -12.77 -11.84
N ASN A 129 -17.74 -12.53 -13.08
CA ASN A 129 -17.55 -11.18 -13.62
C ASN A 129 -18.55 -10.80 -14.75
N CYS A 130 -19.42 -11.71 -15.16
CA CYS A 130 -20.49 -11.44 -16.12
C CYS A 130 -21.82 -11.21 -15.39
N GLU A 131 -22.01 -10.02 -14.81
CA GLU A 131 -23.31 -9.43 -14.44
C GLU A 131 -23.39 -7.98 -14.92
#